data_AF-A0A8T5A2Y6-F1
#
_entry.id   AF-A0A8T5A2Y6-F1
#
_cell.length_a   1.000
_cell.length_b   1.000
_cell.length_c   1.000
_cell.angle_alpha   90.00
_cell.angle_beta   90.00
_cell.angle_gamma   90.00
#
_symmetry.space_group_name_H-M   'P 1'
#
loop_
_entity.id
_entity.type
_entity.pdbx_description
1 polymer ?
#
loop_
_entity_poly.entity_id
_entity_poly.type
_entity_poly.pdbx_seq_one_letter_code
_entity_poly.pdbx_strand_id
1 'polypeptide(L)'
;MSFDLWRNWAIYLEPIEGVILGPWAGFLAALIGSAVGRAIKPVDFWMFGIIAEPLGVLAAGFLAGGIWKTVLAIYGIMLSAYFIHPLGRKLPLWAILDVLLALILIYPAAKMSGKLFEENPRHSVTSLILISFISTVTDALTRVFLFIPVGLFSLFGLTGEAIYEIFIAGAINSYIEDMLVVVVSL
;
A
#
# COMPACT_ATOMS: atom_id res chain seq x y z
N MET A 1 -11.59 1.82 23.55
CA MET A 1 -11.02 0.76 22.69
C MET A 1 -10.27 1.47 21.58
N SER A 2 -8.95 1.60 21.70
CA SER A 2 -8.13 2.02 20.57
C SER A 2 -8.08 0.86 19.59
N PHE A 3 -8.51 1.08 18.35
CA PHE A 3 -8.21 0.16 17.28
C PHE A 3 -6.69 0.21 17.09
N ASP A 4 -5.97 -0.80 17.56
CA ASP A 4 -4.58 -1.04 17.13
C ASP A 4 -4.61 -1.55 15.67
N LEU A 5 -5.09 -0.70 14.76
CA LEU A 5 -4.80 -0.86 13.34
C LEU A 5 -3.29 -0.76 13.19
N TRP A 6 -2.72 -1.65 12.39
CA TRP A 6 -1.29 -1.75 12.16
C TRP A 6 -0.67 -0.44 11.63
N ARG A 7 -1.51 0.42 11.02
CA ARG A 7 -1.20 1.80 10.65
C ARG A 7 -2.19 2.77 11.33
N ASN A 8 -1.64 3.80 11.98
CA ASN A 8 -2.37 4.95 12.50
C ASN A 8 -2.98 5.79 11.36
N TRP A 9 -3.40 7.03 11.67
CA TRP A 9 -3.78 8.07 10.71
C TRP A 9 -2.84 8.25 9.49
N ALA A 10 -1.62 7.70 9.54
CA ALA A 10 -0.64 7.66 8.45
C ALA A 10 -1.20 7.07 7.15
N ILE A 11 -2.06 6.04 7.19
CA ILE A 11 -2.72 5.48 5.97
C ILE A 11 -3.37 6.57 5.12
N TYR A 12 -4.05 7.51 5.79
CA TYR A 12 -4.81 8.55 5.10
C TYR A 12 -3.90 9.67 4.60
N LEU A 13 -2.73 9.85 5.22
CA LEU A 13 -1.75 10.84 4.80
C LEU A 13 -0.98 10.38 3.58
N GLU A 14 -0.68 9.10 3.44
CA GLU A 14 0.08 8.55 2.31
C GLU A 14 -0.42 9.00 0.92
N PRO A 15 -1.70 8.82 0.57
CA PRO A 15 -2.18 9.26 -0.74
C PRO A 15 -2.20 10.79 -0.87
N ILE A 16 -2.46 11.52 0.22
CA ILE A 16 -2.43 12.98 0.25
C ILE A 16 -1.02 13.49 -0.03
N GLU A 17 -0.01 12.93 0.62
CA GLU A 17 1.40 13.24 0.42
C GLU A 17 1.79 13.03 -1.04
N GLY A 18 1.39 11.90 -1.63
CA GLY A 18 1.72 11.57 -3.02
C GLY A 18 1.01 12.49 -4.02
N VAL A 19 -0.28 12.76 -3.80
CA VAL A 19 -1.08 13.64 -4.67
C VAL A 19 -0.59 15.08 -4.62
N ILE A 20 -0.24 15.60 -3.43
CA ILE A 20 0.15 17.01 -3.24
C ILE A 20 1.61 17.24 -3.60
N LEU A 21 2.53 16.42 -3.10
CA LEU A 21 3.97 16.62 -3.27
C LEU A 21 4.51 15.98 -4.56
N GLY A 22 3.72 15.12 -5.19
CA GLY A 22 4.15 14.31 -6.33
C GLY A 22 5.02 13.12 -5.90
N PRO A 23 5.46 12.29 -6.87
CA PRO A 23 6.04 10.98 -6.58
C PRO A 23 7.33 11.06 -5.76
N TRP A 24 8.28 11.92 -6.14
CA TRP A 24 9.62 11.92 -5.53
C TRP A 24 9.67 12.67 -4.20
N ALA A 25 9.07 13.87 -4.12
CA ALA A 25 9.05 14.63 -2.89
C ALA A 25 8.13 13.98 -1.84
N GLY A 26 6.99 13.42 -2.26
CA GLY A 26 6.13 12.60 -1.40
C GLY A 26 6.86 11.38 -0.86
N PHE A 27 7.51 10.60 -1.74
CA PHE A 27 8.32 9.44 -1.32
C PHE A 27 9.38 9.81 -0.27
N LEU A 28 10.13 10.89 -0.49
CA LEU A 28 11.16 11.32 0.46
C LEU A 28 10.56 11.80 1.78
N ALA A 29 9.44 12.54 1.73
CA ALA A 29 8.74 12.99 2.92
C ALA A 29 8.25 11.80 3.76
N ALA A 30 7.59 10.82 3.12
CA ALA A 30 7.14 9.60 3.74
C ALA A 30 8.30 8.78 4.31
N LEU A 31 9.42 8.66 3.59
CA LEU A 31 10.58 7.89 4.05
C LEU A 31 11.19 8.50 5.30
N ILE A 32 11.40 9.82 5.30
CA ILE A 32 11.94 10.54 6.46
C ILE A 32 10.95 10.48 7.63
N GLY A 33 9.67 10.77 7.37
CA GLY A 33 8.61 10.75 8.40
C GLY A 33 8.46 9.38 9.03
N SER A 34 8.46 8.32 8.22
CA SER A 34 8.37 6.93 8.65
C SER A 34 9.57 6.50 9.49
N ALA A 35 10.79 6.84 9.04
CA ALA A 35 12.01 6.52 9.76
C ALA A 35 12.11 7.27 11.10
N VAL A 36 11.85 8.59 11.11
CA VAL A 36 11.91 9.43 12.31
C VAL A 36 10.81 9.02 13.30
N GLY A 37 9.58 8.81 12.82
CA GLY A 37 8.46 8.39 13.65
C GLY A 37 8.74 7.09 14.39
N ARG A 38 9.35 6.11 13.70
CA ARG A 38 9.73 4.82 14.29
C ARG A 38 10.98 4.88 15.16
N ALA A 39 11.87 5.85 14.94
CA ALA A 39 12.98 6.10 15.84
C ALA A 39 12.51 6.70 17.18
N ILE A 40 11.47 7.55 17.15
CA ILE A 40 10.89 8.17 18.36
C ILE A 40 9.99 7.19 19.11
N LYS A 41 9.11 6.48 18.39
CA LYS A 41 8.20 5.48 18.95
C LYS A 41 8.36 4.16 18.19
N PRO A 42 9.32 3.31 18.61
CA PRO A 42 9.51 2.00 18.01
C PRO A 42 8.23 1.16 18.11
N VAL A 43 7.91 0.48 17.02
CA VAL A 43 6.82 -0.49 16.94
C VAL A 43 7.40 -1.83 16.52
N ASP A 44 6.70 -2.91 16.86
CA ASP A 44 7.04 -4.22 16.33
C ASP A 44 6.99 -4.17 14.80
N PHE A 45 7.91 -4.89 14.15
CA PHE A 45 7.98 -4.94 12.68
C PHE A 45 8.17 -3.54 12.02
N TRP A 46 8.85 -2.62 12.71
CA TRP A 46 9.12 -1.24 12.24
C TRP A 46 9.62 -1.15 10.79
N MET A 47 10.49 -2.07 10.37
CA MET A 47 11.13 -2.08 9.05
C MET A 47 10.15 -2.10 7.88
N PHE A 48 8.95 -2.69 8.07
CA PHE A 48 7.95 -2.76 7.03
C PHE A 48 7.43 -1.37 6.68
N GLY A 49 7.13 -0.53 7.68
CA GLY A 49 6.58 0.79 7.41
C GLY A 49 7.58 1.77 6.80
N ILE A 50 8.87 1.62 7.11
CA ILE A 50 9.93 2.48 6.52
C ILE A 50 10.00 2.34 5.00
N ILE A 51 9.65 1.17 4.45
CA ILE A 51 9.71 0.93 3.01
C ILE A 51 8.32 0.91 2.39
N ALA A 52 7.33 0.35 3.07
CA ALA A 52 5.98 0.19 2.51
C ALA A 52 5.25 1.52 2.37
N GLU A 53 5.29 2.38 3.39
CA GLU A 53 4.57 3.67 3.37
C GLU A 53 5.09 4.55 2.22
N PRO A 54 6.42 4.74 2.02
CA PRO A 54 6.91 5.53 0.90
C PRO A 54 6.55 4.96 -0.47
N LEU A 55 6.47 3.64 -0.62
CA LEU A 55 6.07 2.99 -1.87
C LEU A 55 4.58 3.23 -2.18
N GLY A 56 3.73 3.25 -1.15
CA GLY A 56 2.34 3.73 -1.26
C GLY A 56 2.28 5.16 -1.78
N VAL A 57 2.99 6.08 -1.12
CA VAL A 57 3.07 7.50 -1.51
C VAL A 57 3.60 7.70 -2.93
N LEU A 58 4.62 6.94 -3.31
CA LEU A 58 5.20 6.97 -4.65
C LEU A 58 4.17 6.54 -5.71
N ALA A 59 3.40 5.48 -5.45
CA ALA A 59 2.32 5.05 -6.34
C ALA A 59 1.23 6.11 -6.45
N ALA A 60 0.80 6.72 -5.34
CA ALA A 60 -0.16 7.81 -5.36
C ALA A 60 0.32 8.99 -6.22
N GLY A 61 1.58 9.42 -6.06
CA GLY A 61 2.14 10.52 -6.83
C GLY A 61 2.29 10.21 -8.33
N PHE A 62 2.67 8.98 -8.69
CA PHE A 62 2.68 8.57 -10.10
C PHE A 62 1.28 8.52 -10.71
N LEU A 63 0.29 7.99 -9.98
CA LEU A 63 -1.09 7.93 -10.46
C LEU A 63 -1.72 9.32 -10.57
N ALA A 64 -1.45 10.23 -9.63
CA ALA A 64 -1.89 11.62 -9.70
C ALA A 64 -1.32 12.34 -10.93
N GLY A 65 -0.10 11.98 -11.35
CA GLY A 65 0.51 12.43 -12.61
C GLY A 65 0.08 11.65 -13.86
N GLY A 66 -0.84 10.69 -13.75
CA GLY A 66 -1.30 9.84 -14.87
C GLY A 66 -0.30 8.78 -15.34
N ILE A 67 0.77 8.54 -14.59
CA ILE A 67 1.89 7.64 -14.95
C ILE A 67 1.59 6.21 -14.46
N TRP A 68 0.68 5.52 -15.14
CA TRP A 68 0.28 4.15 -14.75
C TRP A 68 1.34 3.09 -15.00
N LYS A 69 2.20 3.25 -16.02
CA LYS A 69 3.16 2.21 -16.44
C LYS A 69 4.16 1.87 -15.34
N THR A 70 4.62 2.89 -14.60
CA THR A 70 5.55 2.70 -13.49
C THR A 70 4.90 1.94 -12.34
N VAL A 71 3.68 2.31 -11.96
CA VAL A 71 2.93 1.63 -10.90
C VAL A 71 2.61 0.19 -11.29
N LEU A 72 2.23 -0.03 -12.55
CA LEU A 72 2.02 -1.37 -13.09
C LEU A 72 3.30 -2.22 -13.06
N ALA A 73 4.46 -1.62 -13.36
CA ALA A 73 5.74 -2.31 -13.28
C ALA A 73 6.10 -2.69 -11.83
N ILE A 74 5.88 -1.79 -10.87
CA ILE A 74 6.06 -2.08 -9.43
C ILE A 74 5.22 -3.29 -9.02
N TYR A 75 3.91 -3.27 -9.31
CA TYR A 75 3.02 -4.40 -9.02
C TYR A 75 3.47 -5.67 -9.72
N GLY A 76 3.80 -5.59 -11.00
CA GLY A 76 4.21 -6.73 -11.81
C GLY A 76 5.44 -7.43 -11.23
N ILE A 77 6.46 -6.68 -10.81
CA ILE A 77 7.67 -7.22 -10.18
C ILE A 77 7.31 -7.93 -8.86
N MET A 78 6.55 -7.26 -8.00
CA MET A 78 6.27 -7.74 -6.65
C MET A 78 5.35 -8.96 -6.63
N LEU A 79 4.28 -8.92 -7.44
CA LEU A 79 3.37 -10.06 -7.61
C LEU A 79 4.07 -11.24 -8.29
N SER A 80 4.89 -11.00 -9.31
CA SER A 80 5.64 -12.09 -9.94
C SER A 80 6.57 -12.77 -8.94
N ALA A 81 7.30 -12.00 -8.14
CA ALA A 81 8.15 -12.53 -7.08
C ALA A 81 7.35 -13.33 -6.04
N TYR A 82 6.17 -12.83 -5.64
CA TYR A 82 5.25 -13.55 -4.75
C TYR A 82 4.84 -14.91 -5.31
N PHE A 83 4.39 -14.99 -6.57
CA PHE A 83 3.95 -16.23 -7.18
C PHE A 83 5.09 -17.21 -7.54
N ILE A 84 6.29 -16.71 -7.79
CA ILE A 84 7.48 -17.56 -7.97
C ILE A 84 7.85 -18.22 -6.63
N HIS A 85 7.74 -17.48 -5.53
CA HIS A 85 8.14 -17.95 -4.20
C HIS A 85 7.27 -19.14 -3.72
N PRO A 86 7.87 -20.23 -3.17
CA PRO A 86 7.11 -21.42 -2.74
C PRO A 86 6.02 -21.13 -1.71
N LEU A 87 6.26 -20.19 -0.78
CA LEU A 87 5.26 -19.80 0.22
C LEU A 87 4.09 -19.03 -0.40
N GLY A 88 4.34 -18.15 -1.37
CA GLY A 88 3.26 -17.38 -2.01
C GLY A 88 2.28 -18.27 -2.78
N ARG A 89 2.74 -19.46 -3.23
CA ARG A 89 1.88 -20.49 -3.84
C ARG A 89 1.09 -21.33 -2.85
N LYS A 90 1.48 -21.35 -1.57
CA LYS A 90 0.79 -22.11 -0.50
C LYS A 90 -0.22 -21.24 0.27
N LEU A 91 0.03 -19.94 0.31
CA LEU A 91 -0.83 -18.98 0.97
C LEU A 91 -2.15 -18.81 0.19
N PRO A 92 -3.26 -18.49 0.90
CA PRO A 92 -4.56 -18.40 0.27
C PRO A 92 -4.62 -17.24 -0.73
N LEU A 93 -5.12 -17.50 -1.94
CA LEU A 93 -5.31 -16.46 -2.96
C LEU A 93 -6.30 -15.38 -2.50
N TRP A 94 -7.26 -15.76 -1.65
CA TRP A 94 -8.25 -14.82 -1.13
C TRP A 94 -7.62 -13.72 -0.27
N ALA A 95 -6.37 -13.86 0.18
CA ALA A 95 -5.69 -12.89 1.04
C ALA A 95 -4.99 -11.75 0.27
N ILE A 96 -5.02 -11.77 -1.06
CA ILE A 96 -4.42 -10.73 -1.93
C ILE A 96 -5.42 -10.21 -2.98
N LEU A 97 -6.73 -10.34 -2.74
CA LEU A 97 -7.74 -9.96 -3.73
C LEU A 97 -7.81 -8.44 -3.92
N ASP A 98 -7.57 -7.68 -2.85
CA ASP A 98 -7.35 -6.23 -2.88
C ASP A 98 -6.22 -5.86 -3.85
N VAL A 99 -5.08 -6.55 -3.78
CA VAL A 99 -3.93 -6.33 -4.65
C VAL A 99 -4.27 -6.61 -6.11
N LEU A 100 -4.98 -7.71 -6.38
CA LEU A 100 -5.42 -8.05 -7.74
C LEU A 100 -6.44 -7.04 -8.27
N LEU A 101 -7.33 -6.55 -7.40
CA LEU A 101 -8.29 -5.50 -7.76
C LEU A 101 -7.56 -4.18 -8.04
N ALA A 102 -6.64 -3.76 -7.18
CA ALA A 102 -5.83 -2.56 -7.37
C ALA A 102 -5.02 -2.63 -8.67
N LEU A 103 -4.44 -3.78 -9.00
CA LEU A 103 -3.74 -4.01 -10.27
C LEU A 103 -4.62 -3.67 -11.49
N ILE A 104 -5.88 -4.12 -11.48
CA ILE A 104 -6.85 -3.84 -12.55
C ILE A 104 -7.22 -2.35 -12.56
N LEU A 105 -7.31 -1.72 -11.38
CA LEU A 105 -7.71 -0.33 -11.21
C LEU A 105 -6.60 0.69 -11.50
N ILE A 106 -5.33 0.29 -11.60
CA ILE A 106 -4.20 1.20 -11.91
C ILE A 106 -4.45 2.03 -13.18
N TYR A 107 -4.84 1.37 -14.28
CA TYR A 107 -5.06 2.05 -15.55
C TYR A 107 -6.25 3.04 -15.50
N PRO A 108 -7.47 2.66 -15.04
CA PRO A 108 -8.57 3.60 -14.94
C PRO A 108 -8.29 4.73 -13.96
N ALA A 109 -7.64 4.46 -12.83
CA ALA A 109 -7.26 5.49 -11.85
C ALA A 109 -6.35 6.55 -12.48
N ALA A 110 -5.29 6.15 -13.18
CA ALA A 110 -4.40 7.08 -13.85
C ALA A 110 -5.09 7.85 -14.99
N LYS A 111 -6.01 7.23 -15.73
CA LYS A 111 -6.80 7.93 -16.76
C LYS A 111 -7.73 8.98 -16.15
N MET A 112 -8.24 8.72 -14.95
CA MET A 112 -9.11 9.63 -14.21
C MET A 112 -8.35 10.73 -13.46
N SER A 113 -7.04 10.57 -13.25
CA SER A 113 -6.20 11.57 -12.56
C SER A 113 -6.27 12.98 -13.14
N GLY A 114 -6.46 13.13 -14.47
CA GLY A 114 -6.66 14.44 -15.10
C GLY A 114 -7.89 15.20 -14.56
N LYS A 115 -8.82 14.49 -13.90
CA LYS A 115 -10.01 15.06 -13.28
C LYS A 115 -9.87 15.40 -11.80
N LEU A 116 -8.70 15.14 -11.19
CA LEU A 116 -8.42 15.48 -9.79
C LEU A 116 -8.57 16.98 -9.52
N PHE A 117 -8.13 17.79 -10.47
CA PHE A 117 -8.09 19.25 -10.36
C PHE A 117 -9.20 19.94 -11.17
N GLU A 118 -10.20 19.19 -11.64
CA GLU A 118 -11.39 19.76 -12.27
C GLU A 118 -12.31 20.41 -11.23
N GLU A 119 -13.00 21.48 -11.61
CA GLU A 119 -13.95 22.19 -10.72
C GLU A 119 -15.14 21.32 -10.28
N ASN A 120 -15.41 20.21 -10.96
CA ASN A 120 -16.50 19.31 -10.59
C ASN A 120 -16.08 18.39 -9.42
N PRO A 121 -16.64 18.59 -8.20
CA PRO A 121 -16.20 17.87 -7.01
C PRO A 121 -16.40 16.34 -7.14
N ARG A 122 -17.40 15.87 -7.90
CA ARG A 122 -17.65 14.42 -8.06
C ARG A 122 -16.52 13.72 -8.79
N HIS A 123 -15.91 14.37 -9.78
CA HIS A 123 -14.81 13.78 -10.55
C HIS A 123 -13.49 13.79 -9.79
N SER A 124 -13.26 14.84 -8.98
CA SER A 124 -12.14 14.91 -8.06
C SER A 124 -12.22 13.81 -6.99
N VAL A 125 -13.38 13.67 -6.33
CA VAL A 125 -13.62 12.63 -5.30
C VAL A 125 -13.43 11.22 -5.84
N THR A 126 -13.96 10.90 -7.02
CA THR A 126 -13.80 9.54 -7.60
C THR A 126 -12.33 9.21 -7.88
N SER A 127 -11.56 10.21 -8.36
CA SER A 127 -10.14 10.03 -8.65
C SER A 127 -9.32 9.86 -7.37
N LEU A 128 -9.65 10.64 -6.33
CA LEU A 128 -9.06 10.52 -5.00
C LEU A 128 -9.32 9.14 -4.40
N ILE A 129 -10.57 8.64 -4.43
CA ILE A 129 -10.90 7.29 -3.92
C ILE A 129 -10.04 6.21 -4.59
N LEU A 130 -9.94 6.24 -5.93
CA LEU A 130 -9.16 5.25 -6.67
C LEU A 130 -7.66 5.33 -6.34
N ILE A 131 -7.10 6.54 -6.28
CA ILE A 131 -5.68 6.74 -5.98
C ILE A 131 -5.37 6.36 -4.53
N SER A 132 -6.22 6.75 -3.59
CA SER A 132 -6.09 6.40 -2.19
C SER A 132 -6.15 4.89 -1.98
N PHE A 133 -7.14 4.21 -2.56
CA PHE A 133 -7.23 2.75 -2.51
C PHE A 133 -5.96 2.09 -3.07
N ILE A 134 -5.50 2.47 -4.27
CA ILE A 134 -4.30 1.86 -4.86
C ILE A 134 -3.05 2.20 -4.04
N SER A 135 -2.93 3.41 -3.48
CA SER A 135 -1.84 3.79 -2.59
C SER A 135 -1.76 2.86 -1.37
N THR A 136 -2.89 2.70 -0.67
CA THR A 136 -2.99 1.86 0.53
C THR A 136 -2.68 0.40 0.22
N VAL A 137 -3.21 -0.13 -0.87
CA VAL A 137 -2.93 -1.50 -1.33
C VAL A 137 -1.48 -1.66 -1.80
N THR A 138 -0.84 -0.60 -2.30
CA THR A 138 0.59 -0.64 -2.67
C THR A 138 1.48 -0.78 -1.44
N ASP A 139 1.17 -0.06 -0.35
CA ASP A 139 1.83 -0.29 0.94
C ASP A 139 1.64 -1.77 1.35
N ALA A 140 0.41 -2.28 1.38
CA ALA A 140 0.12 -3.66 1.78
C ALA A 140 0.88 -4.69 0.91
N LEU A 141 0.88 -4.53 -0.41
CA LEU A 141 1.69 -5.35 -1.34
C LEU A 141 3.18 -5.24 -1.03
N THR A 142 3.68 -4.06 -0.66
CA THR A 142 5.07 -3.89 -0.24
C THR A 142 5.39 -4.66 1.01
N ARG A 143 4.50 -4.68 1.99
CA ARG A 143 4.68 -5.52 3.18
C ARG A 143 4.67 -7.00 2.83
N VAL A 144 3.75 -7.44 1.96
CA VAL A 144 3.71 -8.84 1.48
C VAL A 144 5.00 -9.21 0.75
N PHE A 145 5.50 -8.34 -0.13
CA PHE A 145 6.73 -8.55 -0.88
C PHE A 145 7.96 -8.65 0.04
N LEU A 146 8.05 -7.74 1.02
CA LEU A 146 9.12 -7.74 2.01
C LEU A 146 9.03 -8.97 2.92
N PHE A 147 7.82 -9.36 3.31
CA PHE A 147 7.60 -10.48 4.22
C PHE A 147 7.97 -11.79 3.52
N ILE A 148 7.36 -12.08 2.37
CA ILE A 148 7.44 -13.38 1.69
C ILE A 148 8.61 -13.45 0.69
N PRO A 149 8.60 -12.78 -0.48
CA PRO A 149 9.71 -12.79 -1.44
C PRO A 149 11.08 -12.42 -0.87
N VAL A 150 11.19 -11.33 -0.10
CA VAL A 150 12.47 -10.89 0.48
C VAL A 150 12.84 -11.74 1.71
N GLY A 151 11.86 -12.43 2.30
CA GLY A 151 12.11 -13.38 3.38
C GLY A 151 12.30 -12.74 4.75
N LEU A 152 11.80 -11.53 5.00
CA LEU A 152 11.94 -10.88 6.31
C LEU A 152 11.29 -11.68 7.44
N PHE A 153 10.33 -12.59 7.16
CA PHE A 153 9.80 -13.51 8.17
C PHE A 153 10.91 -14.31 8.89
N SER A 154 12.01 -14.60 8.19
CA SER A 154 13.14 -15.37 8.74
C SER A 154 13.92 -14.60 9.82
N LEU A 155 13.97 -13.26 9.74
CA LEU A 155 14.60 -12.42 10.76
C LEU A 155 13.86 -12.50 12.09
N PHE A 156 12.57 -12.82 12.06
CA PHE A 156 11.73 -12.99 13.24
C PHE A 156 11.63 -14.45 13.69
N GLY A 157 12.39 -15.37 13.07
CA GLY A 157 12.35 -16.80 13.41
C GLY A 157 11.00 -17.47 13.14
N LEU A 158 10.15 -16.88 12.28
CA LEU A 158 8.80 -17.39 12.02
C LEU A 158 8.87 -18.64 11.14
N THR A 159 8.04 -19.63 11.48
CA THR A 159 7.95 -20.90 10.74
C THR A 159 6.51 -21.22 10.36
N GLY A 160 6.33 -21.94 9.24
CA GLY A 160 5.09 -22.59 8.81
C GLY A 160 3.78 -21.91 9.22
N GLU A 161 3.16 -22.46 10.26
CA GLU A 161 1.84 -22.04 10.78
C GLU A 161 1.81 -20.57 11.21
N ALA A 162 2.86 -20.08 11.88
CA ALA A 162 2.93 -18.68 12.30
C ALA A 162 2.97 -17.71 11.10
N ILE A 163 3.62 -18.10 10.00
CA ILE A 163 3.61 -17.32 8.75
C ILE A 163 2.19 -17.26 8.19
N TYR A 164 1.49 -18.40 8.17
CA TYR A 164 0.12 -18.49 7.66
C TYR A 164 -0.86 -17.65 8.49
N GLU A 165 -0.77 -17.71 9.82
CA GLU A 165 -1.63 -16.94 10.73
C GLU A 165 -1.39 -15.43 10.60
N ILE A 166 -0.11 -14.99 10.62
CA ILE A 166 0.24 -13.58 10.44
C ILE A 166 -0.22 -13.06 9.09
N PHE A 167 -0.09 -13.88 8.04
CA PHE A 167 -0.52 -13.49 6.69
C PHE A 167 -2.05 -13.32 6.62
N ILE A 168 -2.82 -14.23 7.21
CA ILE A 168 -4.29 -14.13 7.28
C ILE A 168 -4.72 -12.91 8.09
N ALA A 169 -4.11 -12.71 9.27
CA ALA A 169 -4.41 -11.55 10.10
C ALA A 169 -4.09 -10.24 9.36
N GLY A 170 -2.95 -10.20 8.64
CA GLY A 170 -2.56 -9.09 7.79
C GLY A 170 -3.57 -8.82 6.67
N ALA A 171 -4.07 -9.84 5.99
CA ALA A 171 -5.07 -9.70 4.93
C ALA A 171 -6.41 -9.17 5.44
N ILE A 172 -6.88 -9.65 6.60
CA ILE A 172 -8.11 -9.13 7.22
C ILE A 172 -7.95 -7.65 7.56
N ASN A 173 -6.81 -7.27 8.15
CA ASN A 173 -6.52 -5.87 8.46
C ASN A 173 -6.44 -5.02 7.18
N SER A 174 -5.80 -5.51 6.13
CA SER A 174 -5.73 -4.85 4.81
C SER A 174 -7.12 -4.51 4.28
N TYR A 175 -8.06 -5.47 4.31
CA TYR A 175 -9.42 -5.23 3.85
C TYR A 175 -10.20 -4.21 4.68
N ILE A 176 -9.94 -4.17 6.00
CA ILE A 176 -10.53 -3.15 6.86
C ILE A 176 -9.94 -1.77 6.52
N GLU A 177 -8.62 -1.67 6.34
CA GLU A 177 -7.93 -0.44 5.96
C GLU A 177 -8.43 0.08 4.60
N ASP A 178 -8.58 -0.78 3.61
CA ASP A 178 -9.10 -0.44 2.29
C ASP A 178 -10.52 0.13 2.34
N MET A 179 -11.41 -0.50 3.11
CA MET A 179 -12.78 0.02 3.30
C MET A 179 -12.76 1.38 3.99
N LEU A 180 -11.93 1.55 5.03
CA LEU A 180 -11.81 2.82 5.74
C LEU A 180 -11.28 3.94 4.84
N VAL A 181 -10.31 3.64 3.97
CA VAL A 181 -9.74 4.60 3.02
C VAL A 181 -10.80 5.07 2.03
N VAL A 182 -11.62 4.16 1.51
CA VAL A 182 -12.74 4.53 0.62
C VAL A 182 -13.73 5.42 1.36
N VAL A 183 -14.09 5.09 2.60
CA VAL A 183 -15.05 5.87 3.41
C VAL A 183 -14.52 7.27 3.74
N VAL A 184 -13.25 7.40 4.10
CA VAL A 184 -12.62 8.69 4.46
C VAL A 184 -12.37 9.57 3.23
N SER A 185 -12.29 8.98 2.04
CA SER A 185 -12.09 9.72 0.78
C SER A 185 -13.39 10.26 0.17
N LEU A 186 -14.55 9.98 0.75
CA LEU A 186 -15.88 10.48 0.35
C LEU A 186 -16.19 11.85 0.97
#